data_AF-A0A4Q6A9Y4-F1
#
_entry.id   AF-A0A4Q6A9Y4-F1
#
_cell.length_a   1.000
_cell.length_b   1.000
_cell.length_c   1.000
_cell.angle_alpha   90.00
_cell.angle_beta   90.00
_cell.angle_gamma   90.00
#
_symmetry.space_group_name_H-M   'P 1'
#
loop_
_entity.id
_entity.type
_entity.pdbx_description
1 polymer ?
#
loop_
_entity_poly.entity_id
_entity_poly.type
_entity_poly.pdbx_seq_one_letter_code
_entity_poly.pdbx_strand_id
1 'polypeptide(L)'
;MKMIISTVVILFFFQQNQPPVVKITMPKSGDALSVGAPLRYSISVSDKEDGDTKYEEINTNEILLTVKLNGAKAGDRSVLHAMMTSNCMNCHAFTTKLIGPSFQEISEKKSNAAELSKHVKLGSTGVWGQIVMPSHPELDDDEIGKMVEWILKFKTQQNTQYYLGKEGAVKLANAGAVTLTASYLDHNKTLGEDVVAVQVK
;
A
#
# COMPACT_ATOMS: atom_id res chain seq x y z
N MET A 1 -11.22 -64.69 3.22
CA MET A 1 -11.64 -63.33 2.78
C MET A 1 -10.65 -62.35 3.38
N LYS A 2 -9.66 -61.85 2.62
CA LYS A 2 -8.63 -60.92 3.12
C LYS A 2 -9.10 -59.49 2.84
N MET A 3 -9.40 -58.73 3.90
CA MET A 3 -9.67 -57.30 3.80
C MET A 3 -8.38 -56.55 3.45
N ILE A 4 -8.40 -55.84 2.33
CA ILE A 4 -7.33 -54.92 1.93
C ILE A 4 -7.73 -53.55 2.48
N ILE A 5 -7.02 -53.07 3.50
CA ILE A 5 -7.14 -51.70 4.00
C ILE A 5 -6.32 -50.83 3.04
N SER A 6 -6.99 -50.06 2.20
CA SER A 6 -6.36 -49.10 1.30
C SER A 6 -6.07 -47.81 2.09
N THR A 7 -4.81 -47.60 2.44
CA THR A 7 -4.36 -46.35 3.06
C THR A 7 -4.44 -45.24 2.02
N VAL A 8 -5.40 -44.33 2.18
CA VAL A 8 -5.46 -43.09 1.39
C VAL A 8 -4.31 -42.19 1.85
N VAL A 9 -3.30 -42.04 1.01
CA VAL A 9 -2.23 -41.05 1.19
C VAL A 9 -2.79 -39.70 0.78
N ILE A 10 -3.16 -38.87 1.76
CA ILE A 10 -3.51 -37.47 1.53
C ILE A 10 -2.20 -36.71 1.29
N LEU A 11 -1.85 -36.49 0.03
CA LEU A 11 -0.78 -35.58 -0.38
C LEU A 11 -1.25 -34.16 -0.13
N PHE A 12 -0.78 -33.53 0.95
CA PHE A 12 -0.86 -32.09 1.12
C PHE A 12 0.05 -31.44 0.07
N PHE A 13 -0.52 -30.98 -1.04
CA PHE A 13 0.17 -30.09 -1.96
C PHE A 13 0.32 -28.74 -1.26
N PHE A 14 1.49 -28.47 -0.69
CA PHE A 14 1.86 -27.09 -0.38
C PHE A 14 1.96 -26.35 -1.71
N GLN A 15 0.97 -25.53 -2.03
CA GLN A 15 1.01 -24.64 -3.18
C GLN A 15 2.18 -23.67 -2.93
N GLN A 16 3.27 -23.83 -3.67
CA GLN A 16 4.42 -22.93 -3.55
C GLN A 16 4.03 -21.57 -4.16
N ASN A 17 3.90 -20.57 -3.30
CA ASN A 17 3.59 -19.20 -3.67
C ASN A 17 4.70 -18.62 -4.56
N GLN A 18 4.35 -18.07 -5.72
CA GLN A 18 5.34 -17.45 -6.61
C GLN A 18 5.36 -15.93 -6.39
N PRO A 19 6.54 -15.27 -6.47
CA PRO A 19 6.57 -13.82 -6.31
C PRO A 19 5.84 -13.14 -7.47
N PRO A 20 5.01 -12.13 -7.19
CA PRO A 20 4.30 -11.39 -8.23
C PRO A 20 5.28 -10.59 -9.08
N VAL A 21 4.98 -10.48 -10.38
CA VAL A 21 5.72 -9.66 -11.33
C VAL A 21 5.04 -8.30 -11.45
N VAL A 22 5.65 -7.29 -10.85
CA VAL A 22 5.25 -5.89 -10.99
C VAL A 22 6.09 -5.22 -12.08
N LYS A 23 5.48 -4.39 -12.93
CA LYS A 23 6.20 -3.55 -13.90
C LYS A 23 5.55 -2.19 -14.05
N ILE A 24 6.34 -1.13 -13.99
CA ILE A 24 5.93 0.21 -14.41
C ILE A 24 6.11 0.29 -15.93
N THR A 25 5.00 0.35 -16.67
CA THR A 25 5.01 0.43 -18.14
C THR A 25 5.18 1.86 -18.63
N MET A 26 4.81 2.84 -17.79
CA MET A 26 4.99 4.27 -18.01
C MET A 26 5.14 4.98 -16.66
N PRO A 27 6.03 5.98 -16.52
CA PRO A 27 7.02 6.44 -17.50
C PRO A 27 8.13 5.41 -17.71
N LYS A 28 8.93 5.58 -18.76
CA LYS A 28 10.17 4.81 -18.95
C LYS A 28 11.32 5.51 -18.24
N SER A 29 12.30 4.72 -17.80
CA SER A 29 13.52 5.26 -17.20
C SER A 29 14.22 6.22 -18.18
N GLY A 30 14.55 7.43 -17.70
CA GLY A 30 15.18 8.48 -18.51
C GLY A 30 14.21 9.40 -19.26
N ASP A 31 12.90 9.20 -19.17
CA ASP A 31 11.92 10.14 -19.72
C ASP A 31 12.14 11.55 -19.12
N ALA A 32 12.15 12.57 -19.99
CA ALA A 32 12.25 13.97 -19.60
C ALA A 32 10.85 14.54 -19.37
N LEU A 33 10.56 14.93 -18.13
CA LEU A 33 9.27 15.47 -17.72
C LEU A 33 9.40 16.95 -17.38
N SER A 34 8.37 17.75 -17.67
CA SER A 34 8.35 19.17 -17.33
C SER A 34 7.71 19.41 -15.96
N VAL A 35 8.25 20.36 -15.19
CA VAL A 35 7.60 20.84 -13.95
C VAL A 35 6.16 21.27 -14.22
N GLY A 36 5.25 20.91 -13.33
CA GLY A 36 3.83 21.25 -13.42
C GLY A 36 3.03 20.41 -14.41
N ALA A 37 3.68 19.69 -15.34
CA ALA A 37 3.01 18.70 -16.16
C ALA A 37 2.64 17.46 -15.31
N PRO A 38 1.47 16.85 -15.52
CA PRO A 38 1.11 15.62 -14.83
C PRO A 38 2.02 14.47 -15.30
N LEU A 39 2.79 13.88 -14.37
CA LEU A 39 3.50 12.63 -14.58
C LEU A 39 2.46 11.51 -14.61
N ARG A 40 2.16 10.98 -15.79
CA ARG A 40 1.27 9.82 -15.92
C ARG A 40 2.02 8.54 -15.61
N TYR A 41 1.36 7.62 -14.92
CA TYR A 41 1.90 6.29 -14.67
C TYR A 41 0.93 5.20 -15.12
N SER A 42 1.50 4.05 -15.49
CA SER A 42 0.77 2.81 -15.72
C SER A 42 1.62 1.65 -15.21
N ILE A 43 0.99 0.69 -14.55
CA ILE A 43 1.60 -0.42 -13.83
C ILE A 43 0.87 -1.69 -14.27
N SER A 44 1.61 -2.72 -14.61
CA SER A 44 1.09 -4.07 -14.79
C SER A 44 1.55 -4.95 -13.64
N VAL A 45 0.64 -5.74 -13.11
CA VAL A 45 0.94 -6.82 -12.16
C VAL A 45 0.45 -8.13 -12.76
N SER A 46 1.29 -9.14 -12.69
CA SER A 46 0.97 -10.52 -13.04
C SER A 46 1.44 -11.40 -11.89
N ASP A 47 0.49 -12.12 -11.33
CA ASP A 47 0.69 -13.07 -10.25
C ASP A 47 0.05 -14.40 -10.64
N LYS A 48 0.63 -15.52 -10.20
CA LYS A 48 0.15 -16.83 -10.62
C LYS A 48 -1.11 -17.23 -9.87
N GLU A 49 -1.26 -16.77 -8.64
CA GLU A 49 -2.35 -17.10 -7.74
C GLU A 49 -3.50 -16.08 -7.88
N ASP A 50 -3.17 -14.79 -8.05
CA ASP A 50 -4.14 -13.68 -8.11
C ASP A 50 -4.49 -13.22 -9.54
N GLY A 51 -3.77 -13.70 -10.56
CA GLY A 51 -4.06 -13.41 -11.97
C GLY A 51 -3.31 -12.19 -12.54
N ASP A 52 -3.91 -11.52 -13.52
CA ASP A 52 -3.24 -10.41 -14.24
C ASP A 52 -4.11 -9.14 -14.31
N THR A 53 -3.49 -7.99 -14.05
CA THR A 53 -4.09 -6.65 -14.25
C THR A 53 -4.61 -6.40 -15.66
N LYS A 54 -4.10 -7.11 -16.68
CA LYS A 54 -4.55 -7.10 -18.07
C LYS A 54 -5.97 -7.64 -18.20
N TYR A 55 -6.34 -8.62 -17.38
CA TYR A 55 -7.67 -9.25 -17.38
C TYR A 55 -8.53 -8.79 -16.20
N GLU A 56 -8.08 -7.76 -15.47
CA GLU A 56 -8.78 -7.18 -14.32
C GLU A 56 -9.01 -8.15 -13.16
N GLU A 57 -8.14 -9.16 -13.03
CA GLU A 57 -8.22 -10.18 -11.99
C GLU A 57 -7.64 -9.68 -10.65
N ILE A 58 -6.65 -8.78 -10.72
CA ILE A 58 -6.00 -8.19 -9.55
C ILE A 58 -6.78 -6.95 -9.07
N ASN A 59 -7.04 -6.90 -7.77
CA ASN A 59 -7.60 -5.72 -7.11
C ASN A 59 -6.63 -4.53 -7.20
N THR A 60 -6.97 -3.55 -8.02
CA THR A 60 -6.07 -2.40 -8.25
C THR A 60 -5.81 -1.56 -7.00
N ASN A 61 -6.67 -1.62 -5.97
CA ASN A 61 -6.43 -0.92 -4.70
C ASN A 61 -5.30 -1.53 -3.87
N GLU A 62 -4.80 -2.70 -4.24
CA GLU A 62 -3.65 -3.37 -3.61
C GLU A 62 -2.32 -3.07 -4.33
N ILE A 63 -2.38 -2.31 -5.43
CA ILE A 63 -1.20 -1.83 -6.13
C ILE A 63 -0.80 -0.48 -5.54
N LEU A 64 0.38 -0.42 -4.91
CA LEU A 64 0.93 0.78 -4.31
C LEU A 64 2.00 1.40 -5.21
N LEU A 65 1.83 2.66 -5.57
CA LEU A 65 2.87 3.50 -6.15
C LEU A 65 3.43 4.47 -5.10
N THR A 66 4.72 4.37 -4.83
CA THR A 66 5.48 5.34 -4.04
C THR A 66 6.28 6.25 -4.96
N VAL A 67 6.08 7.56 -4.88
CA VAL A 67 6.82 8.57 -5.64
C VAL A 67 7.69 9.38 -4.68
N LYS A 68 9.00 9.30 -4.86
CA LYS A 68 9.99 10.04 -4.07
C LYS A 68 10.65 11.11 -4.92
N LEU A 69 10.70 12.34 -4.44
CA LEU A 69 11.50 13.41 -5.04
C LEU A 69 12.83 13.55 -4.29
N ASN A 70 13.91 13.77 -5.04
CA ASN A 70 15.26 14.09 -4.55
C ASN A 70 15.78 13.15 -3.45
N GLY A 71 15.52 11.85 -3.60
CA GLY A 71 16.01 10.84 -2.66
C GLY A 71 15.29 10.80 -1.30
N ALA A 72 14.09 11.39 -1.19
CA ALA A 72 13.31 11.42 0.04
C ALA A 72 13.15 10.05 0.72
N LYS A 73 12.96 10.03 2.04
CA LYS A 73 12.64 8.79 2.76
C LYS A 73 11.19 8.41 2.52
N ALA A 74 10.94 7.12 2.33
CA ALA A 74 9.60 6.54 2.31
C ALA A 74 9.40 5.68 3.56
N GLY A 75 8.15 5.54 3.98
CA GLY A 75 7.77 4.61 5.03
C GLY A 75 7.86 3.15 4.55
N ASP A 76 7.68 2.23 5.48
CA ASP A 76 7.70 0.80 5.20
C ASP A 76 6.52 0.40 4.29
N ARG A 77 6.80 -0.19 3.14
CA ARG A 77 5.79 -0.62 2.16
C ARG A 77 5.02 -1.86 2.63
N SER A 78 5.64 -2.74 3.41
CA SER A 78 4.96 -3.92 3.95
C SER A 78 3.84 -3.52 4.91
N VAL A 79 4.10 -2.54 5.78
CA VAL A 79 3.09 -1.96 6.68
C VAL A 79 1.97 -1.28 5.90
N LEU A 80 2.30 -0.57 4.81
CA LEU A 80 1.29 0.03 3.94
C LEU A 80 0.38 -0.99 3.28
N HIS A 81 0.95 -2.07 2.73
CA HIS A 81 0.18 -3.18 2.17
C HIS A 81 -0.70 -3.84 3.22
N ALA A 82 -0.22 -4.00 4.46
CA ALA A 82 -1.05 -4.46 5.57
C ALA A 82 -2.23 -3.50 5.81
N MET A 83 -2.01 -2.19 5.87
CA MET A 83 -3.10 -1.21 6.01
C MET A 83 -4.10 -1.25 4.83
N MET A 84 -3.62 -1.49 3.62
CA MET A 84 -4.45 -1.60 2.42
C MET A 84 -5.36 -2.83 2.50
N THR A 85 -4.81 -4.00 2.86
CA THR A 85 -5.58 -5.25 3.00
C THR A 85 -6.44 -5.29 4.27
N SER A 86 -6.07 -4.54 5.31
CA SER A 86 -6.91 -4.28 6.48
C SER A 86 -7.97 -3.20 6.24
N ASN A 87 -8.25 -2.84 4.99
CA ASN A 87 -9.31 -1.92 4.57
C ASN A 87 -9.20 -0.49 5.11
N CYS A 88 -8.05 -0.07 5.65
CA CYS A 88 -7.88 1.27 6.19
C CYS A 88 -8.12 2.35 5.11
N MET A 89 -7.75 2.04 3.86
CA MET A 89 -7.86 2.94 2.70
C MET A 89 -9.29 3.18 2.22
N ASN A 90 -10.27 2.41 2.71
CA ASN A 90 -11.68 2.63 2.39
C ASN A 90 -12.23 3.89 3.10
N CYS A 91 -11.65 4.25 4.24
CA CYS A 91 -12.10 5.36 5.08
C CYS A 91 -11.05 6.46 5.26
N HIS A 92 -9.77 6.14 5.08
CA HIS A 92 -8.65 7.07 5.22
C HIS A 92 -7.91 7.21 3.89
N ALA A 93 -7.37 8.40 3.63
CA ALA A 93 -6.41 8.61 2.56
C ALA A 93 -5.14 9.27 3.10
N PHE A 94 -4.10 9.30 2.28
CA PHE A 94 -2.80 9.83 2.67
C PHE A 94 -2.85 11.30 3.10
N THR A 95 -3.41 12.16 2.25
CA THR A 95 -3.36 13.63 2.44
C THR A 95 -4.73 14.31 2.39
N THR A 96 -5.77 13.61 1.94
CA THR A 96 -7.13 14.17 1.81
C THR A 96 -8.06 13.52 2.80
N LYS A 97 -8.95 14.30 3.42
CA LYS A 97 -10.02 13.75 4.23
C LYS A 97 -11.01 12.97 3.35
N LEU A 98 -11.37 11.76 3.79
CA LEU A 98 -12.44 10.96 3.19
C LEU A 98 -13.60 10.85 4.20
N ILE A 99 -13.92 9.64 4.65
CA ILE A 99 -14.87 9.39 5.75
C ILE A 99 -14.18 9.75 7.08
N GLY A 100 -12.98 9.21 7.27
CA GLY A 100 -12.08 9.54 8.37
C GLY A 100 -11.09 10.67 8.00
N PRO A 101 -10.32 11.15 9.00
CA PRO A 101 -9.22 12.09 8.75
C PRO A 101 -8.15 11.44 7.87
N SER A 102 -7.41 12.25 7.12
CA SER A 102 -6.22 11.80 6.41
C SER A 102 -5.12 11.33 7.36
N PHE A 103 -4.21 10.47 6.91
CA PHE A 103 -3.02 10.12 7.69
C PHE A 103 -2.15 11.34 7.98
N GLN A 104 -2.12 12.31 7.07
CA GLN A 104 -1.52 13.61 7.31
C GLN A 104 -2.12 14.30 8.54
N GLU A 105 -3.44 14.51 8.57
CA GLU A 105 -4.13 15.14 9.71
C GLU A 105 -3.87 14.38 11.02
N ILE A 106 -3.91 13.04 11.00
CA ILE A 106 -3.62 12.22 12.18
C ILE A 106 -2.18 12.45 12.66
N SER A 107 -1.21 12.48 11.74
CA SER A 107 0.21 12.66 12.06
C SER A 107 0.54 14.05 12.61
N GLU A 108 -0.23 15.06 12.18
CA GLU A 108 -0.09 16.46 12.61
C GLU A 108 -0.75 16.70 13.97
N LYS A 109 -1.81 15.96 14.31
CA LYS A 109 -2.43 16.00 15.63
C LYS A 109 -1.45 15.45 16.68
N LYS A 110 -1.35 16.14 17.82
CA LYS A 110 -0.56 15.68 18.97
C LYS A 110 -1.31 14.56 19.69
N SER A 111 -1.28 13.35 19.14
CA SER A 111 -1.89 12.15 19.71
C SER A 111 -0.82 11.18 20.22
N ASN A 112 -1.17 10.40 21.24
CA ASN A 112 -0.31 9.35 21.78
C ASN A 112 -0.44 8.07 20.93
N ALA A 113 0.68 7.39 20.64
CA ALA A 113 0.67 6.15 19.87
C ALA A 113 -0.22 5.08 20.51
N ALA A 114 -0.12 4.88 21.83
CA ALA A 114 -0.95 3.89 22.53
C ALA A 114 -2.46 4.21 22.47
N GLU A 115 -2.81 5.50 22.46
CA GLU A 115 -4.20 5.94 22.31
C GLU A 115 -4.71 5.64 20.89
N LEU A 116 -3.92 5.96 19.86
CA LEU A 116 -4.25 5.65 18.47
C LEU A 116 -4.37 4.14 18.25
N SER A 117 -3.48 3.33 18.83
CA SER A 117 -3.58 1.86 18.74
C SER A 117 -4.87 1.36 19.37
N LYS A 118 -5.28 1.91 20.52
CA LYS A 118 -6.57 1.58 21.14
C LYS A 118 -7.75 1.98 20.26
N HIS A 119 -7.69 3.14 19.60
CA HIS A 119 -8.71 3.57 18.65
C HIS A 119 -8.83 2.59 17.47
N VAL A 120 -7.72 2.14 16.89
CA VAL A 120 -7.75 1.14 15.80
C VAL A 120 -8.37 -0.17 16.28
N LYS A 121 -7.92 -0.70 17.43
CA LYS A 121 -8.37 -2.00 17.95
C LYS A 121 -9.84 -2.01 18.35
N LEU A 122 -10.30 -0.95 19.03
CA LEU A 122 -11.63 -0.90 19.68
C LEU A 122 -12.64 0.00 18.96
N GLY A 123 -12.23 0.66 17.89
CA GLY A 123 -13.00 1.71 17.23
C GLY A 123 -12.85 3.06 17.93
N SER A 124 -13.34 4.11 17.26
CA SER A 124 -13.22 5.49 17.76
C SER A 124 -14.44 6.32 17.35
N THR A 125 -14.83 7.27 18.22
CA THR A 125 -15.88 8.24 17.94
C THR A 125 -15.59 9.55 18.69
N GLY A 126 -16.08 10.68 18.20
CA GLY A 126 -15.98 11.99 18.85
C GLY A 126 -14.65 12.72 18.66
N VAL A 127 -13.54 12.02 18.38
CA VAL A 127 -12.20 12.64 18.25
C VAL A 127 -12.06 13.49 16.97
N TRP A 128 -12.75 13.09 15.90
CA TRP A 128 -12.66 13.70 14.56
C TRP A 128 -14.03 14.07 13.97
N GLY A 129 -15.09 13.97 14.79
CA GLY A 129 -16.47 14.18 14.40
C GLY A 129 -17.39 13.09 14.97
N GLN A 130 -18.62 13.06 14.47
CA GLN A 130 -19.68 12.13 14.91
C GLN A 130 -19.61 10.77 14.19
N ILE A 131 -18.81 10.66 13.13
CA ILE A 131 -18.64 9.40 12.39
C ILE A 131 -17.83 8.43 13.24
N VAL A 132 -18.36 7.21 13.38
CA VAL A 132 -17.73 6.12 14.13
C VAL A 132 -16.75 5.38 13.23
N MET A 133 -15.51 5.24 13.68
CA MET A 133 -14.55 4.28 13.11
C MET A 133 -14.82 2.90 13.73
N PRO A 134 -15.11 1.86 12.92
CA PRO A 134 -15.29 0.50 13.41
C PRO A 134 -14.05 -0.04 14.14
N SER A 135 -14.26 -1.04 14.98
CA SER A 135 -13.17 -1.79 15.63
C SER A 135 -12.52 -2.77 14.67
N HIS A 136 -11.20 -2.97 14.82
CA HIS A 136 -10.42 -3.98 14.10
C HIS A 136 -9.87 -5.07 15.07
N PRO A 137 -10.74 -5.90 15.68
CA PRO A 137 -10.31 -6.92 16.64
C PRO A 137 -9.45 -8.03 16.01
N GLU A 138 -9.50 -8.19 14.69
CA GLU A 138 -8.74 -9.17 13.91
C GLU A 138 -7.24 -8.86 13.83
N LEU A 139 -6.84 -7.59 13.92
CA LEU A 139 -5.43 -7.18 13.86
C LEU A 139 -4.78 -7.32 15.23
N ASP A 140 -3.58 -7.88 15.30
CA ASP A 140 -2.87 -7.97 16.59
C ASP A 140 -2.23 -6.63 17.02
N ASP A 141 -1.80 -6.55 18.28
CA ASP A 141 -1.28 -5.30 18.84
C ASP A 141 0.05 -4.86 18.20
N ASP A 142 0.85 -5.80 17.67
CA ASP A 142 2.11 -5.51 17.00
C ASP A 142 1.86 -4.95 15.59
N GLU A 143 0.95 -5.55 14.84
CA GLU A 143 0.47 -5.04 13.54
C GLU A 143 -0.08 -3.61 13.69
N ILE A 144 -0.98 -3.40 14.64
CA ILE A 144 -1.56 -2.08 14.91
C ILE A 144 -0.47 -1.09 15.33
N GLY A 145 0.49 -1.51 16.17
CA GLY A 145 1.61 -0.69 16.59
C GLY A 145 2.43 -0.17 15.40
N LYS A 146 2.77 -1.06 14.47
CA LYS A 146 3.50 -0.72 13.23
C LYS A 146 2.71 0.22 12.34
N MET A 147 1.41 -0.02 12.14
CA MET A 147 0.53 0.86 11.36
C MET A 147 0.45 2.26 11.96
N VAL A 148 0.22 2.36 13.27
CA VAL A 148 0.15 3.65 13.98
C VAL A 148 1.49 4.38 13.93
N GLU A 149 2.61 3.69 14.11
CA GLU A 149 3.93 4.29 13.98
C GLU A 149 4.17 4.84 12.56
N TRP A 150 3.75 4.10 11.53
CA TRP A 150 3.82 4.55 10.14
C TRP A 150 3.00 5.84 9.94
N ILE A 151 1.75 5.87 10.43
CA ILE A 151 0.86 7.03 10.33
C ILE A 151 1.48 8.24 11.04
N LEU A 152 1.98 8.08 12.27
CA LEU A 152 2.58 9.19 13.03
C LEU A 152 3.83 9.76 12.37
N LYS A 153 4.56 8.95 11.60
CA LYS A 153 5.73 9.38 10.81
C LYS A 153 5.34 10.08 9.51
N PHE A 154 4.08 10.07 9.08
CA PHE A 154 3.67 10.60 7.77
C PHE A 154 4.11 12.05 7.55
N LYS A 155 3.90 12.96 8.53
CA LYS A 155 4.36 14.36 8.46
C LYS A 155 5.86 14.56 8.21
N THR A 156 6.68 13.56 8.51
CA THR A 156 8.14 13.61 8.34
C THR A 156 8.58 13.11 6.95
N GLN A 157 7.68 12.49 6.19
CA GLN A 157 7.94 11.93 4.87
C GLN A 157 7.71 12.98 3.77
N GLN A 158 8.27 14.18 3.97
CA GLN A 158 8.19 15.25 2.99
C GLN A 158 8.82 14.80 1.66
N ASN A 159 8.25 15.28 0.55
CA ASN A 159 8.68 14.91 -0.81
C ASN A 159 8.50 13.42 -1.15
N THR A 160 7.68 12.69 -0.39
CA THR A 160 7.18 11.37 -0.75
C THR A 160 5.67 11.43 -0.90
N GLN A 161 5.17 10.84 -1.98
CA GLN A 161 3.74 10.75 -2.28
C GLN A 161 3.37 9.29 -2.51
N TYR A 162 2.15 8.91 -2.11
CA TYR A 162 1.63 7.56 -2.23
C TYR A 162 0.34 7.56 -3.03
N TYR A 163 0.21 6.60 -3.94
CA TYR A 163 -0.95 6.43 -4.79
C TYR A 163 -1.33 4.95 -4.85
N LEU A 164 -2.63 4.69 -4.96
CA LEU A 164 -3.17 3.36 -5.21
C LEU A 164 -3.63 3.26 -6.66
N GLY A 165 -3.67 2.05 -7.20
CA GLY A 165 -4.18 1.79 -8.54
C GLY A 165 -3.10 1.50 -9.57
N LYS A 166 -3.53 0.89 -10.68
CA LYS A 166 -2.66 0.51 -11.80
C LYS A 166 -2.30 1.67 -12.73
N GLU A 167 -3.03 2.77 -12.68
CA GLU A 167 -2.81 3.92 -13.56
C GLU A 167 -3.25 5.23 -12.90
N GLY A 168 -2.68 6.34 -13.36
CA GLY A 168 -3.04 7.65 -12.83
C GLY A 168 -2.09 8.75 -13.28
N ALA A 169 -2.16 9.88 -12.57
CA ALA A 169 -1.31 11.04 -12.83
C ALA A 169 -0.89 11.71 -11.52
N VAL A 170 0.40 12.00 -11.42
CA VAL A 170 1.05 12.62 -10.28
C VAL A 170 1.45 14.04 -10.65
N LYS A 171 1.09 15.01 -9.80
CA LYS A 171 1.53 16.39 -9.97
C LYS A 171 2.80 16.63 -9.17
N LEU A 172 3.86 17.02 -9.87
CA LEU A 172 5.15 17.32 -9.27
C LEU A 172 5.34 18.84 -9.28
N ALA A 173 5.36 19.41 -8.08
CA ALA A 173 5.47 20.86 -7.89
C ALA A 173 6.87 21.40 -8.14
N ASN A 174 7.89 20.54 -8.03
CA ASN A 174 9.30 20.93 -8.09
C ASN A 174 10.06 20.07 -9.11
N ALA A 175 11.05 20.67 -9.75
CA ALA A 175 12.05 19.95 -10.54
C ALA A 175 12.90 19.04 -9.64
N GLY A 176 13.49 18.02 -10.25
CA GLY A 176 14.45 17.15 -9.58
C GLY A 176 14.41 15.69 -10.02
N ALA A 177 15.22 14.90 -9.34
CA ALA A 177 15.24 13.46 -9.53
C ALA A 177 14.00 12.84 -8.88
N VAL A 178 13.30 11.97 -9.62
CA VAL A 178 12.09 11.32 -9.14
C VAL A 178 12.25 9.82 -9.28
N THR A 179 11.95 9.10 -8.20
CA THR A 179 11.91 7.64 -8.17
C THR A 179 10.48 7.18 -7.94
N LEU A 180 9.97 6.41 -8.88
CA LEU A 180 8.70 5.70 -8.80
C LEU A 180 8.99 4.26 -8.39
N THR A 181 8.36 3.79 -7.33
CA THR A 181 8.39 2.39 -6.90
C THR A 181 6.97 1.88 -6.89
N ALA A 182 6.64 1.00 -7.83
CA ALA A 182 5.39 0.26 -7.82
C ALA A 182 5.60 -1.04 -7.03
N SER A 183 4.61 -1.42 -6.24
CA SER A 183 4.67 -2.65 -5.46
C SER A 183 3.30 -3.29 -5.30
N TYR A 184 3.30 -4.61 -5.19
CA TYR A 184 2.14 -5.45 -4.93
C TYR A 184 2.57 -6.55 -3.96
N LEU A 185 1.72 -6.86 -2.98
CA LEU A 185 2.02 -7.86 -1.96
C LEU A 185 1.05 -9.04 -2.10
N ASP A 186 1.53 -10.11 -2.72
CA ASP A 186 0.76 -11.34 -2.90
C ASP A 186 0.51 -12.01 -1.53
N HIS A 187 -0.77 -12.25 -1.25
CA HIS A 187 -1.28 -12.86 0.00
C HIS A 187 -0.66 -12.31 1.28
N ASN A 188 -0.35 -11.01 1.33
CA ASN A 188 0.34 -10.36 2.45
C ASN A 188 1.71 -10.97 2.82
N LYS A 189 2.37 -11.67 1.89
CA LYS A 189 3.60 -12.44 2.16
C LYS A 189 4.73 -12.12 1.21
N THR A 190 4.47 -12.03 -0.09
CA THR A 190 5.53 -11.90 -1.10
C THR A 190 5.46 -10.54 -1.78
N LEU A 191 6.46 -9.70 -1.54
CA LEU A 191 6.51 -8.37 -2.15
C LEU A 191 7.14 -8.44 -3.54
N GLY A 192 6.35 -8.12 -4.57
CA GLY A 192 6.84 -7.77 -5.89
C GLY A 192 6.99 -6.26 -6.01
N GLU A 193 8.06 -5.80 -6.66
CA GLU A 193 8.27 -4.38 -6.91
C GLU A 193 8.98 -4.11 -8.23
N ASP A 194 8.76 -2.92 -8.77
CA ASP A 194 9.52 -2.35 -9.88
C ASP A 194 9.85 -0.89 -9.60
N VAL A 195 10.98 -0.42 -10.11
CA VAL A 195 11.51 0.90 -9.83
C VAL A 195 11.90 1.61 -11.12
N VAL A 196 11.33 2.79 -11.33
CA VAL A 196 11.67 3.69 -12.44
C VAL A 196 12.19 5.01 -11.91
N ALA A 197 13.31 5.47 -12.47
CA ALA A 197 13.86 6.79 -12.19
C ALA A 197 13.67 7.72 -13.39
N VAL A 198 13.15 8.92 -13.15
CA VAL A 198 12.95 9.97 -14.15
C VAL A 198 13.51 11.30 -13.66
N GLN A 199 13.67 12.25 -14.58
CA GLN A 199 14.10 13.61 -14.27
C GLN A 199 13.01 14.60 -14.64
N VAL A 200 12.60 15.41 -13.68
CA VAL A 200 11.69 16.53 -13.89
C VAL A 200 12.53 17.80 -14.04
N LYS A 201 12.37 18.49 -15.16
CA LYS A 201 13.08 19.70 -15.54
C LYS A 201 12.13 20.89 -15.66
#